data_AF-A0A3R9JVM4-F1
#
_entry.id   AF-A0A3R9JVM4-F1
#
_cell.length_a   1.000
_cell.length_b   1.000
_cell.length_c   1.000
_cell.angle_alpha   90.00
_cell.angle_beta   90.00
_cell.angle_gamma   90.00
#
_symmetry.space_group_name_H-M   'P 1'
#
loop_
_entity.id
_entity.type
_entity.pdbx_description
1 polymer ?
#
loop_
_entity_poly.entity_id
_entity_poly.type
_entity_poly.pdbx_seq_one_letter_code
_entity_poly.pdbx_strand_id
1 'polypeptide(L)'
;MLNFRDEPNQESVRFFEQGLIRHSNIVDYEIIEEFVYNLVLENGSEYLVWLTDKYTVSINDVVEKIDEGFNALVTISKWNSYTSEAKRYALENQFGLFTFREFMGALNFLDPSQYYTGIDAKDGKRLYGECGYKFD
;
A
#
# COMPACT_ATOMS: atom_id res chain seq x y z
N MET A 1 21.62 -12.50 1.71
CA MET A 1 21.47 -12.78 0.27
C MET A 1 20.38 -11.86 -0.23
N LEU A 2 20.68 -10.92 -1.13
CA LEU A 2 19.67 -10.13 -1.82
C LEU A 2 18.83 -11.07 -2.70
N ASN A 3 17.56 -11.24 -2.37
CA ASN A 3 16.62 -11.97 -3.20
C ASN A 3 16.13 -11.00 -4.28
N PHE A 4 16.78 -11.00 -5.44
CA PHE A 4 16.34 -10.29 -6.67
C PHE A 4 14.93 -10.69 -7.17
N ARG A 5 14.19 -11.54 -6.44
CA ARG A 5 12.83 -11.98 -6.79
C ARG A 5 11.74 -11.05 -6.29
N ASP A 6 12.05 -10.18 -5.33
CA ASP A 6 11.06 -9.30 -4.71
C ASP A 6 11.15 -7.86 -5.23
N GLU A 7 12.09 -7.59 -6.15
CA GLU A 7 12.27 -6.28 -6.80
C GLU A 7 11.38 -6.16 -8.05
N PRO A 8 10.63 -5.05 -8.20
CA PRO A 8 9.87 -4.78 -9.41
C PRO A 8 10.74 -4.68 -10.66
N ASN A 9 10.30 -5.30 -11.75
CA ASN A 9 10.88 -5.04 -13.06
C ASN A 9 10.50 -3.63 -13.58
N GLN A 10 11.21 -3.16 -14.61
CA GLN A 10 11.00 -1.80 -15.16
C GLN A 10 9.59 -1.54 -15.69
N GLU A 11 8.88 -2.56 -16.19
CA GLU A 11 7.50 -2.38 -16.65
C GLU A 11 6.55 -2.16 -15.47
N SER A 12 6.73 -2.92 -14.39
CA SER A 12 5.99 -2.77 -13.14
C SER A 12 6.22 -1.39 -12.51
N VAL A 13 7.48 -0.92 -12.50
CA VAL A 13 7.83 0.44 -12.04
C VAL A 13 7.12 1.51 -12.86
N ARG A 14 7.22 1.44 -14.19
CA ARG A 14 6.54 2.41 -15.08
C ARG A 14 5.03 2.39 -14.90
N PHE A 15 4.45 1.21 -14.70
CA PHE A 15 3.02 1.06 -14.46
C PHE A 15 2.61 1.72 -13.13
N PHE A 16 3.40 1.53 -12.07
CA PHE A 16 3.18 2.17 -10.78
C PHE A 16 3.23 3.70 -10.90
N GLU A 17 4.29 4.25 -11.49
CA GLU A 17 4.50 5.69 -11.68
C GLU A 17 3.41 6.33 -12.55
N GLN A 18 2.96 5.65 -13.62
CA GLN A 18 1.81 6.11 -14.39
C GLN A 18 0.52 6.15 -13.56
N GLY A 19 0.37 5.23 -12.60
CA GLY A 19 -0.69 5.26 -11.61
C GLY A 19 -0.63 6.53 -10.78
N LEU A 20 0.54 6.83 -10.20
CA LEU A 20 0.76 8.01 -9.37
C LEU A 20 0.40 9.29 -10.12
N ILE A 21 0.93 9.48 -11.34
CA ILE A 21 0.69 10.66 -12.18
C ILE A 21 -0.81 10.88 -12.46
N ARG A 22 -1.60 9.80 -12.54
CA ARG A 22 -3.02 9.87 -12.89
C ARG A 22 -3.95 10.03 -11.68
N HIS A 23 -3.43 9.89 -10.46
CA HIS A 23 -4.26 9.92 -9.26
C HIS A 23 -4.50 11.37 -8.82
N SER A 24 -5.76 11.78 -8.73
CA SER A 24 -6.13 13.18 -8.45
C SER A 24 -5.66 13.69 -7.09
N ASN A 25 -5.50 12.80 -6.11
CA ASN A 25 -5.15 13.20 -4.74
C ASN A 25 -3.64 13.21 -4.49
N ILE A 26 -2.83 12.95 -5.52
CA ILE A 26 -1.38 13.11 -5.46
C ILE A 26 -1.06 14.43 -6.17
N VAL A 27 -0.52 15.38 -5.42
CA VAL A 27 -0.09 16.69 -5.95
C VAL A 27 1.24 16.55 -6.65
N ASP A 28 2.16 15.81 -6.02
CA ASP A 28 3.49 15.54 -6.55
C ASP A 28 4.06 14.24 -5.94
N TYR A 29 5.13 13.72 -6.53
CA TYR A 29 5.92 12.66 -5.91
C TYR A 29 7.40 12.76 -6.24
N GLU A 30 8.23 12.34 -5.29
CA GLU A 30 9.67 12.24 -5.44
C GLU A 30 10.10 10.77 -5.37
N ILE A 31 11.08 10.39 -6.20
CA ILE A 31 11.78 9.11 -6.10
C ILE A 31 12.99 9.33 -5.21
N ILE A 32 12.94 8.86 -3.97
CA ILE A 32 14.01 9.06 -2.99
C ILE A 32 15.19 8.12 -3.28
N GLU A 33 14.86 6.87 -3.60
CA GLU A 33 15.79 5.83 -4.04
C GLU A 33 15.03 4.78 -4.86
N GLU A 34 15.73 3.73 -5.29
CA GLU A 34 15.10 2.70 -6.12
C GLU A 34 13.92 2.05 -5.40
N PHE A 35 12.72 2.14 -6.00
CA PHE A 35 11.44 1.64 -5.47
C PHE A 35 10.87 2.37 -4.25
N VAL A 36 11.48 3.49 -3.84
CA VAL A 36 11.00 4.32 -2.74
C VAL A 36 10.47 5.65 -3.25
N TYR A 37 9.23 5.94 -2.86
CA TYR A 37 8.49 7.11 -3.33
C TYR A 37 7.99 7.92 -2.15
N ASN A 38 8.29 9.22 -2.11
CA ASN A 38 7.63 10.14 -1.22
C ASN A 38 6.50 10.84 -1.98
N LEU A 39 5.26 10.68 -1.54
CA LEU A 39 4.10 11.31 -2.16
C LEU A 39 3.69 12.55 -1.39
N VAL A 40 3.37 13.63 -2.10
CA VAL A 40 2.68 14.79 -1.53
C VAL A 40 1.20 14.68 -1.86
N LEU A 41 0.37 14.46 -0.83
CA LEU A 41 -1.07 14.30 -0.99
C LEU A 41 -1.79 15.66 -1.02
N GLU A 42 -3.02 15.70 -1.55
CA GLU A 42 -3.83 16.94 -1.69
C GLU A 42 -4.11 17.63 -0.34
N ASN A 43 -4.19 16.87 0.75
CA ASN A 43 -4.33 17.39 2.11
C ASN A 43 -3.02 18.01 2.67
N GLY A 44 -1.93 17.98 1.90
CA GLY A 44 -0.61 18.49 2.27
C GLY A 44 0.25 17.53 3.08
N SER A 45 -0.20 16.30 3.36
CA SER A 45 0.63 15.31 4.06
C SER A 45 1.60 14.62 3.10
N GLU A 46 2.79 14.29 3.62
CA GLU A 46 3.73 13.40 2.95
C GLU A 46 3.42 11.94 3.26
N TYR A 47 3.65 11.05 2.28
CA TYR A 47 3.37 9.63 2.41
C TYR A 47 4.47 8.80 1.74
N LEU A 48 5.34 8.21 2.56
CA LEU A 48 6.51 7.44 2.15
C LEU A 48 6.15 5.98 1.87
N VAL A 49 6.41 5.53 0.64
CA VAL A 49 5.95 4.25 0.10
C VAL A 49 7.12 3.42 -0.41
N TRP A 50 7.17 2.15 0.00
CA TRP A 50 8.04 1.13 -0.57
C TRP A 50 7.26 0.26 -1.58
N LEU A 51 7.81 0.10 -2.79
CA LEU A 51 7.27 -0.76 -3.84
C LEU A 51 8.03 -2.10 -3.90
N THR A 52 7.31 -3.22 -3.95
CA THR A 52 7.88 -4.56 -4.09
C THR A 52 7.11 -5.39 -5.12
N ASP A 53 7.76 -6.42 -5.67
CA ASP A 53 7.12 -7.49 -6.45
C ASP A 53 7.06 -8.83 -5.70
N LYS A 54 7.15 -8.79 -4.37
CA LYS A 54 7.01 -9.97 -3.52
C LYS A 54 5.63 -10.61 -3.68
N TYR A 55 5.61 -11.90 -4.05
CA TYR A 55 4.39 -12.67 -4.31
C TYR A 55 3.45 -12.76 -3.10
N THR A 56 4.01 -12.96 -1.90
CA THR A 56 3.22 -12.93 -0.66
C THR A 56 4.00 -12.18 0.41
N VAL A 57 3.50 -11.00 0.77
CA VAL A 57 4.05 -10.19 1.87
C VAL A 57 3.60 -10.76 3.21
N SER A 58 4.54 -10.88 4.15
CA SER A 58 4.38 -11.48 5.48
C SER A 58 4.43 -10.42 6.59
N ILE A 59 4.16 -10.81 7.84
CA ILE A 59 4.26 -9.92 9.00
C ILE A 59 5.68 -9.36 9.12
N ASN A 60 6.72 -10.18 8.91
CA ASN A 60 8.10 -9.73 9.07
C ASN A 60 8.46 -8.60 8.10
N ASP A 61 7.93 -8.66 6.87
CA ASP A 61 8.15 -7.59 5.88
C ASP A 61 7.51 -6.28 6.34
N VAL A 62 6.33 -6.35 6.95
CA VAL A 62 5.64 -5.18 7.50
C VAL A 62 6.40 -4.60 8.69
N VAL A 63 6.85 -5.45 9.62
CA VAL A 63 7.64 -5.02 10.79
C VAL A 63 8.90 -4.28 10.34
N GLU A 64 9.64 -4.86 9.39
CA GLU A 64 10.85 -4.26 8.84
C GLU A 64 10.56 -2.86 8.26
N LYS A 65 9.52 -2.70 7.45
CA LYS A 65 9.20 -1.40 6.82
C LYS A 65 8.64 -0.37 7.78
N ILE A 66 7.97 -0.79 8.85
CA ILE A 66 7.60 0.11 9.95
C ILE A 66 8.86 0.62 10.67
N ASP A 67 9.79 -0.28 11.01
CA ASP A 67 11.02 0.08 11.71
C ASP A 67 11.93 1.01 10.87
N GLU A 68 11.87 0.87 9.54
CA GLU A 68 12.54 1.76 8.59
C GLU A 68 11.82 3.12 8.39
N GLY A 69 10.63 3.31 8.96
CA GLY A 69 9.90 4.58 8.96
C GLY A 69 9.01 4.82 7.74
N PHE A 70 8.67 3.79 6.96
CA PHE A 70 7.74 3.90 5.85
C PHE A 70 6.29 4.09 6.34
N ASN A 71 5.47 4.73 5.51
CA ASN A 71 4.02 4.80 5.75
C ASN A 71 3.27 3.65 5.09
N ALA A 72 3.81 3.10 3.98
CA ALA A 72 3.20 1.97 3.31
C ALA A 72 4.17 1.05 2.57
N LEU A 73 3.75 -0.21 2.43
CA LEU A 73 4.31 -1.25 1.58
C LEU A 73 3.30 -1.66 0.51
N VAL A 74 3.68 -1.55 -0.75
CA VAL A 74 2.82 -1.87 -1.90
C VAL A 74 3.44 -3.01 -2.71
N THR A 75 2.67 -4.07 -2.94
CA THR A 75 3.04 -5.14 -3.87
C THR A 75 2.37 -4.97 -5.24
N ILE A 76 3.15 -5.00 -6.32
CA ILE A 76 2.74 -4.42 -7.62
C ILE A 76 2.06 -5.41 -8.58
N SER A 77 2.46 -6.68 -8.61
CA SER A 77 1.89 -7.63 -9.56
C SER A 77 0.48 -8.06 -9.18
N LYS A 78 -0.36 -8.28 -10.20
CA LYS A 78 -1.75 -8.76 -10.07
C LYS A 78 -1.85 -10.10 -9.33
N TRP A 79 -0.80 -10.91 -9.38
CA TRP A 79 -0.74 -12.21 -8.72
C TRP A 79 -0.21 -12.13 -7.29
N ASN A 80 0.29 -10.97 -6.88
CA ASN A 80 0.82 -10.78 -5.55
C ASN A 80 -0.29 -10.50 -4.55
N SER A 81 0.01 -10.84 -3.31
CA SER A 81 -0.90 -10.69 -2.19
C SER A 81 -0.09 -10.50 -0.90
N TYR A 82 -0.81 -10.46 0.21
CA TYR A 82 -0.25 -10.47 1.55
C TYR A 82 -1.04 -11.43 2.43
N THR A 83 -0.44 -11.88 3.53
CA THR A 83 -1.17 -12.69 4.50
C THR A 83 -2.17 -11.84 5.28
N SER A 84 -3.28 -12.45 5.71
CA SER A 84 -4.27 -11.77 6.55
C SER A 84 -3.66 -11.26 7.87
N GLU A 85 -2.69 -12.01 8.40
CA GLU A 85 -1.96 -11.64 9.62
C GLU A 85 -1.10 -10.39 9.40
N ALA A 86 -0.42 -10.28 8.26
CA ALA A 86 0.36 -9.10 7.89
C ALA A 86 -0.54 -7.86 7.77
N LYS A 87 -1.70 -8.00 7.12
CA LYS A 87 -2.66 -6.89 6.98
C LYS A 87 -3.23 -6.46 8.32
N ARG A 88 -3.59 -7.40 9.19
CA ARG A 88 -4.07 -7.09 10.54
C ARG A 88 -3.02 -6.34 11.34
N TYR A 89 -1.78 -6.83 11.33
CA TYR A 89 -0.67 -6.18 12.03
C TYR A 89 -0.39 -4.76 11.48
N ALA A 90 -0.44 -4.58 10.15
CA ALA A 90 -0.28 -3.27 9.52
C ALA A 90 -1.35 -2.27 9.99
N LEU A 91 -2.63 -2.68 10.01
CA LEU A 91 -3.74 -1.84 10.49
C LEU A 91 -3.57 -1.44 11.96
N GLU A 92 -3.20 -2.40 12.82
CA GLU A 92 -2.96 -2.17 14.25
C GLU A 92 -1.83 -1.16 14.52
N ASN A 93 -0.91 -0.98 13.57
CA ASN A 93 0.25 -0.07 13.68
C ASN A 93 0.15 1.15 12.77
N GLN A 94 -1.04 1.46 12.23
CA GLN A 94 -1.25 2.61 11.33
C GLN A 94 -0.30 2.61 10.11
N PHE A 95 -0.06 1.42 9.57
CA PHE A 95 0.81 1.19 8.42
C PHE A 95 0.00 0.67 7.22
N GLY A 96 0.25 1.22 6.04
CA GLY A 96 -0.41 0.83 4.81
C GLY A 96 0.18 -0.44 4.20
N LEU A 97 -0.60 -1.52 4.14
CA LEU A 97 -0.24 -2.72 3.36
C LEU A 97 -1.24 -2.94 2.25
N PHE A 98 -0.76 -2.92 0.99
CA PHE A 98 -1.64 -2.89 -0.17
C PHE A 98 -1.15 -3.73 -1.35
N THR A 99 -2.10 -4.30 -2.09
CA THR A 99 -1.90 -4.50 -3.52
C THR A 99 -1.99 -3.15 -4.25
N PHE A 100 -1.42 -3.03 -5.45
CA PHE A 100 -1.51 -1.77 -6.20
C PHE A 100 -2.94 -1.22 -6.34
N ARG A 101 -3.93 -2.08 -6.60
CA ARG A 101 -5.33 -1.66 -6.72
C ARG A 101 -5.87 -1.06 -5.41
N GLU A 102 -5.53 -1.66 -4.28
CA GLU A 102 -5.95 -1.16 -2.97
C GLU A 102 -5.26 0.14 -2.63
N PHE A 103 -3.97 0.27 -2.97
CA PHE A 103 -3.21 1.49 -2.77
C PHE A 103 -3.86 2.67 -3.49
N MET A 104 -4.20 2.52 -4.77
CA MET A 104 -4.91 3.57 -5.53
C MET A 104 -6.29 3.89 -4.93
N GLY A 105 -6.95 2.94 -4.27
CA GLY A 105 -8.20 3.20 -3.56
C GLY A 105 -7.97 3.95 -2.24
N ALA A 106 -6.95 3.54 -1.48
CA ALA A 106 -6.58 4.06 -0.16
C ALA A 106 -6.24 5.55 -0.19
N LEU A 107 -5.59 6.02 -1.25
CA LEU A 107 -5.22 7.44 -1.44
C LEU A 107 -6.44 8.39 -1.55
N ASN A 108 -7.67 7.86 -1.58
CA ASN A 108 -8.90 8.65 -1.51
C ASN A 108 -9.40 8.92 -0.09
N PHE A 109 -8.71 8.41 0.92
CA PHE A 109 -9.07 8.52 2.32
C PHE A 109 -8.12 9.46 3.07
N LEU A 110 -8.59 9.98 4.19
CA LEU A 110 -7.81 10.92 4.99
C LEU A 110 -6.60 10.22 5.62
N ASP A 111 -6.80 8.99 6.09
CA ASP A 111 -5.73 8.10 6.53
C ASP A 111 -5.67 6.86 5.62
N PRO A 112 -4.84 6.89 4.56
CA PRO A 112 -4.70 5.76 3.65
C PRO A 112 -4.32 4.46 4.38
N SER A 113 -3.56 4.52 5.48
CA SER A 113 -3.09 3.34 6.21
C SER A 113 -4.22 2.44 6.70
N GLN A 114 -5.37 3.06 7.00
CA GLN A 114 -6.54 2.38 7.53
C GLN A 114 -7.41 1.74 6.44
N TYR A 115 -7.08 1.94 5.16
CA TYR A 115 -7.85 1.35 4.07
C TYR A 115 -7.77 -0.18 4.11
N TYR A 116 -8.94 -0.81 4.17
CA TYR A 116 -9.10 -2.25 4.19
C TYR A 116 -10.10 -2.68 3.14
N THR A 117 -9.77 -3.77 2.42
CA THR A 117 -10.74 -4.52 1.65
C THR A 117 -10.93 -5.89 2.28
N GLY A 118 -12.17 -6.25 2.54
CA GLY A 118 -12.52 -7.51 3.20
C GLY A 118 -13.84 -8.05 2.72
N ILE A 119 -14.27 -9.16 3.31
CA ILE A 119 -15.62 -9.68 3.14
C ILE A 119 -16.29 -9.64 4.50
N ASP A 120 -17.45 -9.01 4.59
CA ASP A 120 -18.25 -9.01 5.80
C ASP A 120 -18.71 -10.44 6.09
N ALA A 121 -18.37 -10.93 7.29
CA ALA A 121 -18.72 -12.28 7.72
C ALA A 121 -20.24 -12.49 7.89
N LYS A 122 -21.02 -11.41 8.03
CA LYS A 122 -22.48 -11.46 8.24
C LYS A 122 -23.25 -11.58 6.93
N ASP A 123 -22.86 -10.83 5.90
CA ASP A 123 -23.64 -10.76 4.65
C ASP A 123 -22.84 -11.13 3.39
N GLY A 124 -21.55 -11.43 3.52
CA GLY A 124 -20.67 -11.84 2.42
C GLY A 124 -20.35 -10.71 1.43
N LYS A 125 -20.73 -9.46 1.72
CA LYS A 125 -20.39 -8.33 0.85
C LYS A 125 -18.95 -7.91 1.03
N ARG A 126 -18.38 -7.35 -0.03
CA ARG A 126 -17.05 -6.75 0.06
C ARG A 126 -17.12 -5.46 0.87
N LEU A 127 -16.30 -5.38 1.90
CA LEU A 127 -16.04 -4.17 2.66
C LEU A 127 -14.95 -3.37 1.94
N TYR A 128 -15.16 -2.07 1.85
CA TYR A 128 -14.21 -1.10 1.31
C TYR A 128 -14.23 0.12 2.22
N GLY A 129 -13.07 0.59 2.67
CA GLY A 129 -12.96 1.84 3.42
C GLY A 129 -12.00 1.76 4.60
N GLU A 130 -11.97 2.83 5.40
CA GLU A 130 -11.15 2.92 6.60
C GLU A 130 -11.63 1.91 7.66
N CYS A 131 -10.68 1.22 8.31
CA CYS A 131 -10.95 0.34 9.44
C CYS A 131 -11.61 1.14 10.58
N GLY A 132 -12.90 0.89 10.83
CA GLY A 132 -13.70 1.63 11.81
C GLY A 132 -14.73 2.58 11.21
N TYR A 133 -14.74 2.77 9.89
CA TYR A 133 -15.82 3.47 9.20
C TYR A 133 -17.09 2.59 9.26
N LYS A 134 -18.07 3.02 10.05
CA LYS A 134 -19.40 2.44 10.01
C LYS A 134 -20.08 2.98 8.76
N PHE A 135 -20.55 2.09 7.89
CA PHE A 135 -21.56 2.47 6.92
C PHE A 135 -22.79 2.92 7.73
N ASP A 136 -23.12 4.20 7.64
CA ASP A 136 -24.38 4.73 8.15
C ASP A 136 -25.58 4.03 7.50
#